data_AF-A0A9D5U317-F1
#
_entry.id   AF-A0A9D5U317-F1
#
_cell.length_a   1.000
_cell.length_b   1.000
_cell.length_c   1.000
_cell.angle_alpha   90.00
_cell.angle_beta   90.00
_cell.angle_gamma   90.00
#
_symmetry.space_group_name_H-M   'P 1'
#
loop_
_entity.id
_entity.type
_entity.pdbx_description
1 polymer ?
#
loop_
_entity_poly.entity_id
_entity_poly.type
_entity_poly.pdbx_seq_one_letter_code
_entity_poly.pdbx_strand_id
1 'polypeptide(L)'
;MSGGRWCATRRTARPATHGSLRRGGHSRRKASGAAAGRLSLQTGLTPRRAAGRKLVALECFTWLDEHFQVSLSRVRVALENYFLSGVNHVFYHGIPYSPAEAPFPGWLFYASTHFGESNSFAEHLPNLHRFIARCQSFLQAGEPDNPVLLYLPIYDLWAVDRGSSDLLQFATVHNADHWLKTNLAPTYAASRRLWDEGFGFDYVSDRALVEMAKGRPAARYRAIVVAGCERMPPATLEALLALARAGMNVLFVDRPPRTAPGWKDWQARERKLSARLEELSWTAYEGQAGIRRARVGAGGVLVGEDLTTLLSYSGVPREALRDTGLEFARRRDGDSVIYYLANRTEQSFDDWLPLACTGEAAILFDPLHEAAGLATTRKDADGRLEVRLQLPAEQSIIARVLPRRVAGAAWVYCRLGGPMPLQTAGWRVQFTTGGPALPPDWTTLELKSWTEGSDAAMRDFSGTARYETAFVAPATPADGWMLDLGEVCDSARVYLNGQRVGDLWCKPFRIELSPHLRPGENRLTIEVANLLANRIAAMDRAGVAWRKFFFVNINYRPFDAADWPPRPSGLLGPVSLIPYMRATP
;
A
#
# COMPACT_ATOMS: atom_id res chain seq x y z
N MET A 1 19.03 27.19 -42.68
CA MET A 1 17.98 26.84 -41.71
C MET A 1 17.43 25.47 -42.10
N SER A 2 18.06 24.42 -41.57
CA SER A 2 17.86 23.03 -41.99
C SER A 2 17.18 22.25 -40.87
N GLY A 3 16.09 21.56 -41.21
CA GLY A 3 15.25 20.83 -40.28
C GLY A 3 15.94 19.63 -39.62
N GLY A 4 15.71 19.48 -38.32
CA GLY A 4 16.04 18.28 -37.56
C GLY A 4 14.79 17.40 -37.41
N ARG A 5 14.75 16.28 -38.14
CA ARG A 5 13.78 15.20 -37.91
C ARG A 5 14.14 14.48 -36.61
N TRP A 6 13.21 14.46 -35.66
CA TRP A 6 13.31 13.58 -34.49
C TRP A 6 13.08 12.13 -34.93
N CYS A 7 14.16 11.36 -34.95
CA CYS A 7 14.14 9.94 -35.28
C CYS A 7 13.64 9.15 -34.06
N ALA A 8 12.36 8.81 -34.04
CA ALA A 8 11.81 7.84 -33.10
C ALA A 8 12.30 6.44 -33.50
N THR A 9 13.35 5.94 -32.83
CA THR A 9 13.80 4.56 -32.98
C THR A 9 12.75 3.61 -32.41
N ARG A 10 12.00 2.94 -33.29
CA ARG A 10 11.23 1.73 -32.97
C ARG A 10 12.21 0.65 -32.50
N ARG A 11 12.23 0.36 -31.19
CA ARG A 11 12.72 -0.93 -30.70
C ARG A 11 11.53 -1.79 -30.34
N THR A 12 11.44 -2.91 -31.04
CA THR A 12 10.53 -4.02 -30.78
C THR A 12 10.80 -4.59 -29.39
N ALA A 13 9.97 -4.21 -28.41
CA ALA A 13 9.89 -4.94 -27.16
C ALA A 13 9.35 -6.34 -27.47
N ARG A 14 10.17 -7.37 -27.26
CA ARG A 14 9.68 -8.76 -27.25
C ARG A 14 8.69 -8.90 -26.10
N PRO A 15 7.51 -9.51 -26.31
CA PRO A 15 6.49 -9.59 -25.27
C PRO A 15 6.94 -10.57 -24.19
N ALA A 16 7.16 -10.05 -22.98
CA ALA A 16 7.05 -10.88 -21.78
C ALA A 16 5.58 -11.28 -21.64
N THR A 17 5.32 -12.56 -21.43
CA THR A 17 3.99 -13.13 -21.23
C THR A 17 3.38 -12.55 -19.95
N HIS A 18 2.57 -11.51 -20.08
CA HIS A 18 1.67 -11.06 -19.04
C HIS A 18 0.47 -12.00 -18.95
N GLY A 19 0.42 -12.78 -17.87
CA GLY A 19 -0.75 -13.58 -17.53
C GLY A 19 -1.95 -12.67 -17.33
N SER A 20 -3.00 -12.91 -18.11
CA SER A 20 -4.26 -12.18 -18.05
C SER A 20 -4.91 -12.30 -16.67
N LEU A 21 -5.42 -11.18 -16.15
CA LEU A 21 -6.33 -11.15 -15.02
C LEU A 21 -7.68 -11.71 -15.48
N ARG A 22 -7.84 -13.03 -15.44
CA ARG A 22 -9.15 -13.70 -15.41
C ARG A 22 -9.37 -14.38 -14.06
N ARG A 23 -10.65 -14.41 -13.68
CA ARG A 23 -11.24 -14.75 -12.37
C ARG A 23 -10.69 -16.03 -11.71
N GLY A 24 -10.64 -15.99 -10.38
CA GLY A 24 -10.63 -17.17 -9.49
C GLY A 24 -9.27 -17.86 -9.30
N GLY A 25 -8.76 -17.86 -8.07
CA GLY A 25 -7.57 -18.63 -7.67
C GLY A 25 -6.47 -17.78 -7.05
N HIS A 26 -6.57 -17.54 -5.75
CA HIS A 26 -5.52 -16.99 -4.90
C HIS A 26 -4.75 -18.16 -4.26
N SER A 27 -3.49 -18.40 -4.63
CA SER A 27 -2.46 -18.76 -3.65
C SER A 27 -1.03 -18.75 -4.23
N ARG A 28 -0.14 -18.16 -3.43
CA ARG A 28 1.34 -18.27 -3.37
C ARG A 28 2.21 -17.85 -4.57
N ARG A 29 1.91 -18.11 -5.85
CA ARG A 29 2.81 -17.67 -6.95
C ARG A 29 2.76 -16.16 -7.23
N LYS A 30 1.59 -15.51 -7.05
CA LYS A 30 1.35 -14.07 -7.29
C LYS A 30 2.00 -13.13 -6.23
N ALA A 31 2.28 -13.63 -5.03
CA ALA A 31 2.87 -12.82 -3.96
C ALA A 31 4.33 -12.42 -4.21
N SER A 32 5.08 -13.22 -5.00
CA SER A 32 6.52 -13.03 -5.17
C SER A 32 6.94 -11.86 -6.08
N GLY A 33 6.18 -11.58 -7.15
CA GLY A 33 6.43 -10.41 -8.03
C GLY A 33 5.94 -9.09 -7.44
N ALA A 34 4.85 -9.13 -6.67
CA ALA A 34 4.36 -7.98 -5.91
C ALA A 34 5.35 -7.51 -4.84
N ALA A 35 6.03 -8.46 -4.19
CA ALA A 35 7.07 -8.19 -3.20
C ALA A 35 8.29 -7.47 -3.80
N ALA A 36 8.82 -7.96 -4.93
CA ALA A 36 9.95 -7.32 -5.60
C ALA A 36 9.59 -5.90 -6.08
N GLY A 37 8.41 -5.72 -6.65
CA GLY A 37 7.90 -4.40 -7.02
C GLY A 37 7.84 -3.44 -5.83
N ARG A 38 7.27 -3.86 -4.70
CA ARG A 38 7.16 -3.00 -3.51
C ARG A 38 8.50 -2.71 -2.84
N LEU A 39 9.41 -3.68 -2.79
CA LEU A 39 10.77 -3.46 -2.30
C LEU A 39 11.58 -2.53 -3.22
N SER A 40 11.41 -2.66 -4.54
CA SER A 40 12.04 -1.76 -5.49
C SER A 40 11.61 -0.31 -5.29
N LEU A 41 10.33 -0.07 -4.97
CA LEU A 41 9.82 1.25 -4.61
C LEU A 41 10.60 1.81 -3.41
N GLN A 42 10.79 1.02 -2.36
CA GLN A 42 11.54 1.44 -1.17
C GLN A 42 12.98 1.86 -1.51
N THR A 43 13.65 1.24 -2.49
CA THR A 43 15.03 1.64 -2.87
C THR A 43 15.13 3.10 -3.35
N GLY A 44 14.06 3.65 -3.95
CA GLY A 44 13.99 5.06 -4.35
C GLY A 44 13.55 6.01 -3.22
N LEU A 45 12.75 5.53 -2.27
CA LEU A 45 12.15 6.34 -1.21
C LEU A 45 13.04 6.47 0.03
N THR A 46 13.67 5.37 0.43
CA THR A 46 14.43 5.23 1.68
C THR A 46 15.68 6.12 1.76
N PRO A 47 16.43 6.43 0.67
CA PRO A 47 17.57 7.34 0.77
C PRO A 47 17.15 8.77 1.15
N ARG A 48 15.95 9.22 0.74
CA ARG A 48 15.42 10.53 1.14
C ARG A 48 15.09 10.57 2.63
N ARG A 49 14.53 9.47 3.17
CA ARG A 49 14.26 9.32 4.60
C ARG A 49 15.54 9.27 5.41
N ALA A 50 16.52 8.46 4.99
CA ALA A 50 17.85 8.40 5.59
C ALA A 50 18.56 9.77 5.56
N ALA A 51 18.32 10.58 4.52
CA ALA A 51 18.82 11.94 4.42
C ALA A 51 18.03 13.00 5.21
N GLY A 52 17.02 12.60 6.00
CA GLY A 52 16.24 13.50 6.86
C GLY A 52 15.12 14.29 6.14
N ARG A 53 14.71 13.88 4.94
CA ARG A 53 13.59 14.55 4.24
C ARG A 53 12.25 14.12 4.85
N LYS A 54 11.47 15.10 5.29
CA LYS A 54 10.13 14.88 5.87
C LYS A 54 9.12 14.30 4.88
N LEU A 55 9.11 14.82 3.65
CA LEU A 55 8.17 14.42 2.60
C LEU A 55 8.81 13.41 1.63
N VAL A 56 8.09 12.32 1.42
CA VAL A 56 8.41 11.24 0.51
C VAL A 56 7.28 11.16 -0.51
N ALA A 57 7.50 11.83 -1.63
CA ALA A 57 6.53 11.92 -2.71
C ALA A 57 6.56 10.71 -3.63
N LEU A 58 5.39 10.33 -4.16
CA LEU A 58 5.27 9.29 -5.19
C LEU A 58 4.21 9.67 -6.22
N GLU A 59 4.54 9.46 -7.50
CA GLU A 59 3.56 9.36 -8.58
C GLU A 59 2.76 8.05 -8.41
N CYS A 60 1.47 8.17 -8.13
CA CYS A 60 0.61 7.08 -7.71
C CYS A 60 -0.43 6.73 -8.77
N PHE A 61 -0.83 5.45 -8.78
CA PHE A 61 -1.98 4.91 -9.53
C PHE A 61 -1.82 4.82 -11.05
N THR A 62 -0.60 4.96 -11.56
CA THR A 62 -0.27 4.68 -12.96
C THR A 62 -0.47 3.19 -13.26
N TRP A 63 -1.26 2.87 -14.30
CA TRP A 63 -1.48 1.50 -14.78
C TRP A 63 -1.99 0.51 -13.73
N LEU A 64 -2.97 0.90 -12.90
CA LEU A 64 -3.57 -0.04 -11.93
C LEU A 64 -4.37 -1.16 -12.61
N ASP A 65 -5.08 -0.85 -13.69
CA ASP A 65 -5.81 -1.77 -14.58
C ASP A 65 -5.95 -1.07 -15.95
N GLU A 66 -6.73 -1.64 -16.88
CA GLU A 66 -7.18 -0.92 -18.08
C GLU A 66 -7.88 0.41 -17.72
N HIS A 67 -7.74 1.41 -18.59
CA HIS A 67 -8.03 2.83 -18.30
C HIS A 67 -9.36 3.10 -17.58
N PHE A 68 -10.43 2.43 -18.02
CA PHE A 68 -11.80 2.65 -17.54
C PHE A 68 -12.28 1.57 -16.56
N GLN A 69 -11.38 0.72 -16.07
CA GLN A 69 -11.70 -0.46 -15.26
C GLN A 69 -11.17 -0.39 -13.83
N VAL A 70 -10.55 0.74 -13.44
CA VAL A 70 -10.01 0.93 -12.10
C VAL A 70 -11.09 1.46 -11.16
N SER A 71 -11.42 0.71 -10.11
CA SER A 71 -12.35 1.15 -9.05
C SER A 71 -11.63 1.85 -7.89
N LEU A 72 -12.34 2.70 -7.14
CA LEU A 72 -11.80 3.36 -5.94
C LEU A 72 -11.38 2.35 -4.84
N SER A 73 -12.03 1.18 -4.76
CA SER A 73 -11.57 0.05 -3.93
C SER A 73 -10.14 -0.37 -4.29
N ARG A 74 -9.84 -0.51 -5.59
CA ARG A 74 -8.50 -0.88 -6.07
C ARG A 74 -7.48 0.24 -5.82
N VAL A 75 -7.90 1.50 -5.96
CA VAL A 75 -7.08 2.66 -5.63
C VAL A 75 -6.69 2.66 -4.15
N ARG A 76 -7.63 2.38 -3.23
CA ARG A 76 -7.33 2.23 -1.80
C ARG A 76 -6.28 1.15 -1.57
N VAL A 77 -6.45 -0.05 -2.13
CA VAL A 77 -5.48 -1.14 -1.97
C VAL A 77 -4.08 -0.75 -2.45
N ALA A 78 -3.97 -0.05 -3.58
CA ALA A 78 -2.68 0.44 -4.07
C ALA A 78 -2.09 1.52 -3.16
N LEU A 79 -2.91 2.46 -2.71
CA LEU A 79 -2.53 3.54 -1.81
C LEU A 79 -1.94 3.02 -0.49
N GLU A 80 -2.59 2.04 0.13
CA GLU A 80 -2.11 1.46 1.40
C GLU A 80 -0.75 0.80 1.22
N ASN A 81 -0.50 0.13 0.09
CA ASN A 81 0.83 -0.40 -0.23
C ASN A 81 1.90 0.70 -0.33
N TYR A 82 1.54 1.88 -0.83
CA TYR A 82 2.47 3.02 -0.87
C TYR A 82 2.77 3.54 0.54
N PHE A 83 1.75 3.70 1.39
CA PHE A 83 1.91 4.10 2.78
C PHE A 83 2.77 3.12 3.58
N LEU A 84 2.49 1.82 3.45
CA LEU A 84 3.28 0.76 4.09
C LEU A 84 4.72 0.67 3.55
N SER A 85 5.01 1.26 2.39
CA SER A 85 6.37 1.42 1.87
C SER A 85 7.07 2.70 2.35
N GLY A 86 6.34 3.60 3.02
CA GLY A 86 6.86 4.85 3.56
C GLY A 86 6.59 6.09 2.72
N VAL A 87 5.74 6.00 1.69
CA VAL A 87 5.19 7.18 1.02
C VAL A 87 4.32 7.94 2.02
N ASN A 88 4.42 9.26 2.03
CA ASN A 88 3.56 10.10 2.84
C ASN A 88 3.08 11.35 2.10
N HIS A 89 3.37 11.46 0.80
CA HIS A 89 2.93 12.58 -0.04
C HIS A 89 2.55 12.08 -1.44
N VAL A 90 1.27 11.88 -1.67
CA VAL A 90 0.71 11.22 -2.85
C VAL A 90 0.47 12.26 -3.96
N PHE A 91 0.95 11.95 -5.16
CA PHE A 91 0.63 12.68 -6.39
C PHE A 91 -0.09 11.75 -7.36
N TYR A 92 -1.23 12.18 -7.88
CA TYR A 92 -2.02 11.34 -8.77
C TYR A 92 -1.42 11.34 -10.17
N HIS A 93 -1.37 10.17 -10.78
CA HIS A 93 -1.21 10.01 -12.22
C HIS A 93 -2.52 9.44 -12.80
N GLY A 94 -3.43 10.27 -13.31
CA GLY A 94 -3.43 11.73 -13.27
C GLY A 94 -4.85 12.28 -13.44
N ILE A 95 -4.97 13.61 -13.44
CA ILE A 95 -6.21 14.33 -13.75
C ILE A 95 -5.90 15.20 -14.98
N PRO A 96 -6.00 14.64 -16.20
CA PRO A 96 -5.70 15.40 -17.40
C PRO A 96 -6.71 16.54 -17.57
N TYR A 97 -6.25 17.69 -18.07
CA TYR A 97 -7.14 18.77 -18.47
C TYR A 97 -8.07 18.31 -19.60
N SER A 98 -9.36 18.58 -19.46
CA SER A 98 -10.36 18.43 -20.52
C SER A 98 -11.20 19.70 -20.59
N PRO A 99 -11.35 20.33 -21.78
CA PRO A 99 -12.23 21.48 -21.93
C PRO A 99 -13.70 21.08 -21.75
N ALA A 100 -14.55 22.02 -21.31
CA ALA A 100 -15.96 21.75 -20.98
C ALA A 100 -16.79 21.34 -22.20
N GLU A 101 -16.43 21.83 -23.38
CA GLU A 101 -17.04 21.50 -24.67
C GLU A 101 -16.56 20.16 -25.25
N ALA A 102 -15.55 19.52 -24.66
CA ALA A 102 -15.12 18.20 -25.12
C ALA A 102 -16.23 17.18 -24.88
N PRO A 103 -16.69 16.45 -25.92
CA PRO A 103 -17.66 15.38 -25.71
C PRO A 103 -17.06 14.29 -24.83
N PHE A 104 -17.92 13.57 -24.11
CA PHE A 104 -17.54 12.39 -23.34
C PHE A 104 -16.62 11.45 -24.16
N PRO A 105 -15.54 10.91 -23.57
CA PRO A 105 -15.12 11.00 -22.17
C PRO A 105 -14.27 12.24 -21.81
N GLY A 106 -14.14 13.19 -22.72
CA GLY A 106 -13.22 14.32 -22.59
C GLY A 106 -11.81 13.99 -23.08
N TRP A 107 -10.85 14.84 -22.74
CA TRP A 107 -9.43 14.61 -23.00
C TRP A 107 -8.81 13.75 -21.91
N LEU A 108 -8.08 12.71 -22.31
CA LEU A 108 -7.48 11.75 -21.40
C LEU A 108 -5.99 11.62 -21.65
N PHE A 109 -5.29 11.09 -20.65
CA PHE A 109 -3.96 10.54 -20.82
C PHE A 109 -4.07 9.02 -20.98
N TYR A 110 -3.20 8.36 -21.74
CA TYR A 110 -3.39 6.94 -22.07
C TYR A 110 -3.32 6.01 -20.87
N ALA A 111 -2.39 6.25 -19.94
CA ALA A 111 -2.24 5.39 -18.78
C ALA A 111 -3.37 5.64 -17.79
N SER A 112 -3.94 4.55 -17.26
CA SER A 112 -4.81 4.62 -16.09
C SER A 112 -4.04 5.23 -14.92
N THR A 113 -4.66 5.88 -13.95
CA THR A 113 -6.09 5.84 -13.59
C THR A 113 -6.83 7.14 -13.99
N HIS A 114 -8.07 7.03 -14.49
CA HIS A 114 -8.91 8.19 -14.83
C HIS A 114 -9.57 8.81 -13.60
N PHE A 115 -8.98 9.86 -13.05
CA PHE A 115 -9.55 10.62 -11.94
C PHE A 115 -10.30 11.89 -12.37
N GLY A 116 -10.53 12.09 -13.67
CA GLY A 116 -11.23 13.27 -14.19
C GLY A 116 -12.73 13.27 -13.88
N GLU A 117 -13.34 14.46 -14.00
CA GLU A 117 -14.76 14.71 -13.67
C GLU A 117 -15.75 13.91 -14.52
N SER A 118 -15.34 13.44 -15.69
CA SER A 118 -16.17 12.58 -16.55
C SER A 118 -16.29 11.14 -16.05
N ASN A 119 -15.57 10.75 -15.00
CA ASN A 119 -15.70 9.43 -14.40
C ASN A 119 -16.99 9.31 -13.58
N SER A 120 -17.72 8.20 -13.72
CA SER A 120 -18.95 7.94 -12.98
C SER A 120 -18.79 8.05 -11.45
N PHE A 121 -17.61 7.75 -10.90
CA PHE A 121 -17.35 7.87 -9.46
C PHE A 121 -16.81 9.25 -9.03
N ALA A 122 -16.78 10.26 -9.91
CA ALA A 122 -16.16 11.56 -9.60
C ALA A 122 -16.72 12.20 -8.32
N GLU A 123 -18.03 12.05 -8.06
CA GLU A 123 -18.66 12.56 -6.83
C GLU A 123 -18.15 11.88 -5.54
N HIS A 124 -17.61 10.67 -5.63
CA HIS A 124 -17.06 9.93 -4.49
C HIS A 124 -15.57 10.21 -4.26
N LEU A 125 -14.89 10.83 -5.23
CA LEU A 125 -13.46 11.12 -5.17
C LEU A 125 -13.05 11.99 -3.96
N PRO A 126 -13.85 12.98 -3.49
CA PRO A 126 -13.54 13.73 -2.27
C PRO A 126 -13.36 12.85 -1.03
N ASN A 127 -14.03 11.68 -0.95
CA ASN A 127 -13.88 10.79 0.20
C ASN A 127 -12.51 10.10 0.21
N LEU A 128 -12.02 9.67 -0.95
CA LEU A 128 -10.65 9.18 -1.11
C LEU A 128 -9.63 10.28 -0.73
N HIS A 129 -9.85 11.53 -1.15
CA HIS A 129 -8.97 12.64 -0.80
C HIS A 129 -8.92 12.89 0.71
N ARG A 130 -10.06 12.85 1.40
CA ARG A 130 -10.12 12.99 2.87
C ARG A 130 -9.40 11.83 3.57
N PHE A 131 -9.60 10.60 3.11
CA PHE A 131 -8.88 9.43 3.61
C PHE A 131 -7.36 9.60 3.46
N ILE A 132 -6.88 9.99 2.28
CA ILE A 132 -5.46 10.26 2.02
C ILE A 132 -4.95 11.38 2.93
N ALA A 133 -5.66 12.50 3.03
CA ALA A 133 -5.25 13.64 3.86
C ALA A 133 -5.10 13.23 5.33
N ARG A 134 -6.06 12.48 5.87
CA ARG A 134 -6.00 11.92 7.23
C ARG A 134 -4.79 11.03 7.41
N CYS A 135 -4.61 10.01 6.57
CA CYS A 135 -3.46 9.11 6.66
C CYS A 135 -2.13 9.86 6.56
N GLN A 136 -2.00 10.79 5.62
CA GLN A 136 -0.80 11.60 5.44
C GLN A 136 -0.51 12.52 6.63
N SER A 137 -1.53 13.05 7.31
CA SER A 137 -1.31 13.91 8.49
C SER A 137 -0.52 13.17 9.58
N PHE A 138 -0.83 11.90 9.82
CA PHE A 138 -0.09 11.03 10.73
C PHE A 138 1.23 10.55 10.13
N LEU A 139 1.23 10.14 8.84
CA LEU A 139 2.43 9.64 8.15
C LEU A 139 3.47 10.74 7.83
N GLN A 140 3.14 12.01 8.03
CA GLN A 140 4.06 13.15 7.95
C GLN A 140 4.46 13.69 9.32
N ALA A 141 3.83 13.22 10.41
CA ALA A 141 4.19 13.61 11.78
C ALA A 141 5.55 13.03 12.19
N GLY A 142 6.34 13.79 12.94
CA GLY A 142 7.68 13.39 13.37
C GLY A 142 8.55 12.77 12.27
N GLU A 143 9.27 11.70 12.60
CA GLU A 143 10.24 11.04 11.73
C GLU A 143 9.92 9.55 11.50
N PRO A 144 10.40 8.92 10.42
CA PRO A 144 10.37 7.47 10.27
C PRO A 144 11.12 6.77 11.43
N ASP A 145 10.56 5.69 11.98
CA ASP A 145 11.11 4.97 13.16
C ASP A 145 11.67 3.57 12.79
N ASN A 146 12.39 3.49 11.66
CA ASN A 146 13.03 2.26 11.20
C ASN A 146 14.37 2.04 11.91
N PRO A 147 14.61 0.89 12.58
CA PRO A 147 15.87 0.65 13.29
C PRO A 147 17.03 0.15 12.41
N VAL A 148 16.79 -0.30 11.18
CA VAL A 148 17.81 -0.95 10.33
C VAL A 148 18.08 -0.15 9.06
N LEU A 149 19.36 -0.04 8.68
CA LEU A 149 19.78 0.33 7.34
C LEU A 149 20.18 -0.92 6.56
N LEU A 150 19.69 -1.07 5.32
CA LEU A 150 20.12 -2.12 4.40
C LEU A 150 20.98 -1.50 3.29
N TYR A 151 22.27 -1.82 3.28
CA TYR A 151 23.17 -1.33 2.24
C TYR A 151 22.78 -1.89 0.86
N LEU A 152 22.68 -1.00 -0.13
CA LEU A 152 22.41 -1.36 -1.52
C LEU A 152 23.74 -1.45 -2.29
N PRO A 153 24.25 -2.65 -2.64
CA PRO A 153 25.54 -2.83 -3.30
C PRO A 153 25.44 -2.50 -4.80
N ILE A 154 25.31 -1.21 -5.13
CA ILE A 154 25.07 -0.74 -6.50
C ILE A 154 26.19 -1.12 -7.48
N TYR A 155 27.43 -1.20 -7.01
CA TYR A 155 28.57 -1.59 -7.85
C TYR A 155 28.55 -3.07 -8.23
N ASP A 156 27.96 -3.93 -7.40
CA ASP A 156 27.79 -5.34 -7.75
C ASP A 156 26.72 -5.51 -8.80
N LEU A 157 25.64 -4.71 -8.71
CA LEU A 157 24.64 -4.63 -9.77
C LEU A 157 25.28 -4.20 -11.09
N TRP A 158 26.04 -3.10 -11.09
CA TRP A 158 26.70 -2.59 -12.30
C TRP A 158 27.78 -3.51 -12.87
N ALA A 159 28.35 -4.39 -12.04
CA ALA A 159 29.35 -5.36 -12.48
C ALA A 159 28.74 -6.65 -13.07
N VAL A 160 27.41 -6.82 -13.04
CA VAL A 160 26.77 -7.96 -13.70
C VAL A 160 26.96 -7.85 -15.22
N ASP A 161 27.78 -8.76 -15.76
CA ASP A 161 28.02 -8.89 -17.19
C ASP A 161 26.81 -9.55 -17.86
N ARG A 162 26.21 -8.84 -18.83
CA ARG A 162 25.11 -9.33 -19.67
C ARG A 162 25.51 -9.37 -21.16
N GLY A 163 26.81 -9.39 -21.44
CA GLY A 163 27.35 -9.17 -22.78
C GLY A 163 27.17 -7.73 -23.27
N SER A 164 27.44 -7.50 -24.55
CA SER A 164 27.42 -6.16 -25.19
C SER A 164 26.03 -5.57 -25.40
N SER A 165 24.96 -6.28 -25.03
CA SER A 165 23.60 -5.90 -25.39
C SER A 165 22.96 -4.80 -24.53
N ASP A 166 23.46 -4.49 -23.34
CA ASP A 166 22.87 -3.44 -22.48
C ASP A 166 23.92 -2.85 -21.51
N LEU A 167 24.67 -1.84 -21.96
CA LEU A 167 25.61 -1.09 -21.10
C LEU A 167 24.92 -0.34 -19.95
N LEU A 168 23.60 -0.14 -20.02
CA LEU A 168 22.78 0.53 -19.01
C LEU A 168 21.86 -0.48 -18.33
N GLN A 169 22.06 -0.69 -17.03
CA GLN A 169 21.14 -1.45 -16.20
C GLN A 169 20.01 -0.56 -15.69
N PHE A 170 18.84 -0.63 -16.35
CA PHE A 170 17.65 0.07 -15.89
C PHE A 170 17.06 -0.58 -14.63
N ALA A 171 17.08 0.13 -13.51
CA ALA A 171 16.40 -0.26 -12.28
C ALA A 171 14.97 0.31 -12.25
N THR A 172 14.04 -0.32 -12.97
CA THR A 172 12.63 0.09 -12.99
C THR A 172 11.80 -0.80 -12.06
N VAL A 173 10.61 -0.34 -11.69
CA VAL A 173 9.65 -1.16 -10.93
C VAL A 173 9.18 -2.39 -11.73
N HIS A 174 9.13 -2.29 -13.06
CA HIS A 174 8.63 -3.35 -13.95
C HIS A 174 9.63 -4.50 -14.15
N ASN A 175 10.92 -4.27 -13.88
CA ASN A 175 11.96 -5.30 -13.99
C ASN A 175 12.67 -5.58 -12.65
N ALA A 176 12.02 -5.25 -11.53
CA ALA A 176 12.53 -5.48 -10.17
C ALA A 176 12.90 -6.95 -9.89
N ASP A 177 12.16 -7.90 -10.45
CA ASP A 177 12.51 -9.32 -10.36
C ASP A 177 13.92 -9.61 -10.92
N HIS A 178 14.36 -8.85 -11.92
CA HIS A 178 15.65 -9.06 -12.56
C HIS A 178 16.78 -8.32 -11.84
N TRP A 179 16.67 -7.00 -11.66
CA TRP A 179 17.79 -6.22 -11.11
C TRP A 179 17.91 -6.36 -9.58
N LEU A 180 16.81 -6.52 -8.85
CA LEU A 180 16.84 -6.64 -7.39
C LEU A 180 16.88 -8.11 -6.98
N LYS A 181 15.90 -8.91 -7.40
CA LYS A 181 15.76 -10.30 -6.94
C LYS A 181 16.77 -11.26 -7.57
N THR A 182 17.08 -11.15 -8.86
CA THR A 182 18.09 -12.01 -9.49
C THR A 182 19.50 -11.46 -9.31
N ASN A 183 19.77 -10.23 -9.75
CA ASN A 183 21.13 -9.68 -9.76
C ASN A 183 21.66 -9.31 -8.37
N LEU A 184 20.78 -8.96 -7.42
CA LEU A 184 21.13 -8.64 -6.03
C LEU A 184 20.45 -9.64 -5.07
N ALA A 185 20.43 -10.93 -5.44
CA ALA A 185 19.70 -11.96 -4.72
C ALA A 185 19.92 -11.99 -3.19
N PRO A 186 21.16 -11.85 -2.66
CA PRO A 186 21.36 -11.81 -1.21
C PRO A 186 20.76 -10.56 -0.56
N THR A 187 20.88 -9.38 -1.19
CA THR A 187 20.27 -8.13 -0.71
C THR A 187 18.74 -8.21 -0.75
N TYR A 188 18.17 -8.78 -1.82
CA TYR A 188 16.74 -9.04 -1.90
C TYR A 188 16.28 -9.99 -0.80
N ALA A 189 16.98 -11.11 -0.60
CA ALA A 189 16.67 -12.07 0.46
C ALA A 189 16.72 -11.43 1.85
N ALA A 190 17.74 -10.61 2.14
CA ALA A 190 17.83 -9.85 3.37
C ALA A 190 16.64 -8.87 3.54
N SER A 191 16.28 -8.12 2.49
CA SER A 191 15.13 -7.21 2.53
C SER A 191 13.79 -7.92 2.76
N ARG A 192 13.60 -9.09 2.14
CA ARG A 192 12.44 -9.95 2.36
C ARG A 192 12.39 -10.47 3.79
N ARG A 193 13.52 -10.96 4.30
CA ARG A 193 13.65 -11.46 5.67
C ARG A 193 13.32 -10.37 6.70
N LEU A 194 13.93 -9.18 6.56
CA LEU A 194 13.66 -8.03 7.43
C LEU A 194 12.15 -7.72 7.46
N TRP A 195 11.52 -7.63 6.30
CA TRP A 195 10.10 -7.34 6.21
C TRP A 195 9.25 -8.45 6.83
N ASP A 196 9.45 -9.70 6.41
CA ASP A 196 8.62 -10.83 6.81
C ASP A 196 8.73 -11.10 8.32
N GLU A 197 9.86 -10.76 8.95
CA GLU A 197 10.07 -10.93 10.38
C GLU A 197 9.71 -9.70 11.23
N GLY A 198 9.27 -8.60 10.63
CA GLY A 198 8.82 -7.41 11.37
C GLY A 198 9.93 -6.42 11.75
N PHE A 199 11.02 -6.37 10.98
CA PHE A 199 12.05 -5.35 11.12
C PHE A 199 11.81 -4.20 10.13
N GLY A 200 11.55 -3.00 10.64
CA GLY A 200 11.52 -1.79 9.83
C GLY A 200 12.92 -1.44 9.30
N PHE A 201 13.05 -1.15 8.01
CA PHE A 201 14.34 -0.82 7.42
C PHE A 201 14.27 0.25 6.32
N ASP A 202 15.41 0.87 6.06
CA ASP A 202 15.64 1.79 4.95
C ASP A 202 16.84 1.32 4.12
N TYR A 203 16.77 1.37 2.79
CA TYR A 203 17.97 1.19 1.97
C TYR A 203 18.90 2.40 2.10
N VAL A 204 20.21 2.14 2.05
CA VAL A 204 21.25 3.16 2.15
C VAL A 204 22.31 3.00 1.06
N SER A 205 22.77 4.13 0.53
CA SER A 205 23.83 4.20 -0.49
C SER A 205 25.18 4.55 0.12
N ASP A 206 26.27 4.33 -0.63
CA ASP A 206 27.62 4.78 -0.28
C ASP A 206 27.66 6.25 0.15
N ARG A 207 27.06 7.13 -0.66
CA ARG A 207 27.04 8.57 -0.39
C ARG A 207 26.33 8.88 0.91
N ALA A 208 25.18 8.23 1.16
CA ALA A 208 24.43 8.46 2.39
C ALA A 208 25.22 8.00 3.62
N LEU A 209 25.88 6.84 3.57
CA LEU A 209 26.73 6.35 4.67
C LEU A 209 27.88 7.31 4.96
N VAL A 210 28.60 7.77 3.92
CA VAL A 210 29.71 8.72 4.08
C VAL A 210 29.24 10.05 4.68
N GLU A 211 28.08 10.56 4.26
CA GLU A 211 27.52 11.79 4.82
C GLU A 211 26.98 11.62 6.25
N MET A 212 26.45 10.44 6.59
CA MET A 212 26.05 10.09 7.97
C MET A 212 27.28 10.03 8.89
N ALA A 213 28.37 9.40 8.46
CA ALA A 213 29.61 9.32 9.22
C ALA A 213 30.24 10.71 9.52
N LYS A 214 29.89 11.75 8.76
CA LYS A 214 30.34 13.14 8.98
C LYS A 214 29.49 13.93 9.98
N GLY A 215 28.52 13.30 10.65
CA GLY A 215 27.72 13.95 11.70
C GLY A 215 26.28 14.30 11.31
N ARG A 216 25.76 13.78 10.19
CA ARG A 216 24.28 13.77 9.99
C ARG A 216 23.65 12.72 10.91
N PRO A 217 22.47 13.00 11.50
CA PRO A 217 21.92 12.16 12.55
C PRO A 217 21.67 10.73 12.07
N ALA A 218 22.42 9.79 12.64
CA ALA A 218 22.20 8.35 12.55
C ALA A 218 21.46 7.80 13.79
N ALA A 219 21.10 8.67 14.75
CA ALA A 219 20.71 8.31 16.13
C ALA A 219 19.51 7.36 16.24
N ARG A 220 18.69 7.20 15.19
CA ARG A 220 17.56 6.26 15.16
C ARG A 220 17.92 4.85 14.74
N TYR A 221 18.99 4.68 13.97
CA TYR A 221 19.38 3.39 13.41
C TYR A 221 20.30 2.66 14.38
N ARG A 222 20.03 1.38 14.61
CA ARG A 222 20.80 0.51 15.51
C ARG A 222 21.75 -0.40 14.75
N ALA A 223 21.38 -0.78 13.53
CA ALA A 223 22.16 -1.71 12.72
C ALA A 223 22.25 -1.30 11.24
N ILE A 224 23.35 -1.68 10.61
CA ILE A 224 23.57 -1.60 9.15
C ILE A 224 23.81 -3.01 8.64
N VAL A 225 22.89 -3.52 7.83
CA VAL A 225 22.98 -4.83 7.18
C VAL A 225 23.67 -4.67 5.84
N VAL A 226 24.69 -5.48 5.60
CA VAL A 226 25.40 -5.61 4.32
C VAL A 226 25.26 -7.07 3.89
N ALA A 227 24.41 -7.33 2.89
CA ALA A 227 24.11 -8.68 2.41
C ALA A 227 24.53 -8.87 0.95
N GLY A 228 25.51 -9.75 0.73
CA GLY A 228 26.03 -10.10 -0.59
C GLY A 228 26.77 -8.98 -1.31
N CYS A 229 27.57 -8.19 -0.58
CA CYS A 229 28.42 -7.16 -1.18
C CYS A 229 29.81 -7.73 -1.49
N GLU A 230 30.15 -7.78 -2.77
CA GLU A 230 31.46 -8.17 -3.27
C GLU A 230 32.38 -6.95 -3.44
N ARG A 231 31.84 -5.87 -4.02
CA ARG A 231 32.56 -4.62 -4.33
C ARG A 231 32.11 -3.47 -3.45
N MET A 232 33.02 -2.95 -2.63
CA MET A 232 32.76 -1.79 -1.78
C MET A 232 33.88 -0.75 -1.91
N PRO A 233 33.57 0.55 -2.10
CA PRO A 233 34.56 1.60 -2.01
C PRO A 233 35.21 1.64 -0.62
N PRO A 234 36.54 1.85 -0.51
CA PRO A 234 37.19 1.97 0.80
C PRO A 234 36.59 3.08 1.67
N ALA A 235 36.14 4.19 1.08
CA ALA A 235 35.46 5.27 1.81
C ALA A 235 34.14 4.81 2.44
N THR A 236 33.41 3.88 1.80
CA THR A 236 32.18 3.31 2.34
C THR A 236 32.47 2.40 3.53
N LEU A 237 33.52 1.56 3.45
CA LEU A 237 33.95 0.75 4.60
C LEU A 237 34.37 1.63 5.78
N GLU A 238 35.16 2.68 5.54
CA GLU A 238 35.55 3.64 6.59
C GLU A 238 34.32 4.31 7.23
N ALA A 239 33.30 4.65 6.42
CA ALA A 239 32.05 5.20 6.94
C ALA A 239 31.29 4.18 7.81
N LEU A 240 31.21 2.91 7.40
CA LEU A 240 30.63 1.84 8.22
C LEU A 240 31.35 1.71 9.56
N LEU A 241 32.69 1.71 9.56
CA LEU A 241 33.49 1.63 10.78
C LEU A 241 33.35 2.88 11.65
N ALA A 242 33.22 4.07 11.07
CA ALA A 242 32.96 5.30 11.81
C ALA A 242 31.59 5.27 12.50
N LEU A 243 30.55 4.80 11.80
CA LEU A 243 29.22 4.61 12.35
C LEU A 243 29.18 3.51 13.43
N ALA A 244 29.98 2.45 13.26
CA ALA A 244 30.17 1.44 14.28
C ALA A 244 30.81 2.03 15.54
N ARG A 245 31.86 2.84 15.39
CA ARG A 245 32.49 3.57 16.53
C ARG A 245 31.48 4.45 17.27
N ALA A 246 30.54 5.06 16.54
CA ALA A 246 29.46 5.88 17.07
C ALA A 246 28.31 5.09 17.74
N GLY A 247 28.37 3.75 17.75
CA GLY A 247 27.43 2.89 18.50
C GLY A 247 26.54 1.98 17.65
N MET A 248 26.62 2.04 16.33
CA MET A 248 25.86 1.13 15.47
C MET A 248 26.50 -0.25 15.36
N ASN A 249 25.71 -1.27 15.04
CA ASN A 249 26.21 -2.59 14.68
C ASN A 249 26.24 -2.75 13.14
N VAL A 250 27.38 -3.11 12.57
CA VAL A 250 27.51 -3.45 11.14
C VAL A 250 27.42 -4.96 11.01
N LEU A 251 26.42 -5.45 10.28
CA LEU A 251 26.09 -6.86 10.13
C LEU A 251 26.41 -7.29 8.70
N PHE A 252 27.52 -8.00 8.51
CA PHE A 252 27.84 -8.65 7.25
C PHE A 252 27.17 -10.02 7.22
N VAL A 253 26.21 -10.20 6.31
CA VAL A 253 25.58 -11.49 6.07
C VAL A 253 26.50 -12.30 5.14
N ASP A 254 26.83 -13.52 5.56
CA ASP A 254 27.86 -14.40 4.98
C ASP A 254 29.29 -13.86 5.18
N ARG A 255 29.66 -12.75 4.53
CA ARG A 255 31.04 -12.24 4.55
C ARG A 255 31.18 -10.73 4.31
N PRO A 256 32.29 -10.10 4.75
CA PRO A 256 32.69 -8.74 4.34
C PRO A 256 33.01 -8.63 2.83
N PRO A 257 33.05 -7.39 2.27
CA PRO A 257 33.44 -7.16 0.87
C PRO A 257 34.87 -7.62 0.58
N ARG A 258 35.14 -8.03 -0.67
CA ARG A 258 36.44 -8.60 -1.08
C ARG A 258 37.27 -7.67 -1.95
N THR A 259 36.64 -6.74 -2.67
CA THR A 259 37.35 -5.89 -3.63
C THR A 259 36.76 -4.48 -3.71
N ALA A 260 37.49 -3.57 -4.35
CA ALA A 260 37.06 -2.19 -4.60
C ALA A 260 36.49 -2.05 -6.03
N PRO A 261 35.42 -1.26 -6.24
CA PRO A 261 34.81 -1.12 -7.56
C PRO A 261 35.64 -0.26 -8.53
N GLY A 262 35.61 -0.56 -9.83
CA GLY A 262 36.21 0.26 -10.90
C GLY A 262 37.74 0.11 -11.06
N TRP A 263 38.27 0.50 -12.21
CA TRP A 263 39.67 0.24 -12.61
C TRP A 263 40.71 1.21 -12.04
N LYS A 264 40.33 2.46 -11.76
CA LYS A 264 41.27 3.49 -11.28
C LYS A 264 41.89 3.04 -9.95
N ASP A 265 43.22 2.86 -9.92
CA ASP A 265 43.98 2.49 -8.72
C ASP A 265 43.41 1.28 -7.96
N TRP A 266 42.81 0.32 -8.67
CA TRP A 266 42.01 -0.75 -8.05
C TRP A 266 42.81 -1.59 -7.05
N GLN A 267 44.07 -1.94 -7.38
CA GLN A 267 44.97 -2.72 -6.50
C GLN A 267 45.25 -1.98 -5.19
N ALA A 268 45.51 -0.67 -5.26
CA ALA A 268 45.77 0.13 -4.07
C ALA A 268 44.51 0.26 -3.19
N ARG A 269 43.34 0.42 -3.81
CA ARG A 269 42.06 0.52 -3.09
C ARG A 269 41.63 -0.81 -2.49
N GLU A 270 41.85 -1.92 -3.17
CA GLU A 270 41.63 -3.28 -2.63
C GLU A 270 42.54 -3.54 -1.44
N ARG A 271 43.86 -3.28 -1.56
CA ARG A 271 44.78 -3.39 -0.42
C ARG A 271 44.34 -2.55 0.78
N LYS A 272 43.86 -1.32 0.54
CA LYS A 272 43.31 -0.47 1.61
C LYS A 272 42.08 -1.09 2.27
N LEU A 273 41.20 -1.71 1.50
CA LEU A 273 40.00 -2.37 2.01
C LEU A 273 40.37 -3.61 2.85
N SER A 274 41.24 -4.49 2.34
CA SER A 274 41.70 -5.68 3.05
C SER A 274 42.42 -5.34 4.36
N ALA A 275 43.36 -4.38 4.31
CA ALA A 275 44.10 -3.95 5.50
C ALA A 275 43.15 -3.49 6.63
N ARG A 276 42.08 -2.75 6.30
CA ARG A 276 41.09 -2.31 7.30
C ARG A 276 40.26 -3.44 7.90
N LEU A 277 39.96 -4.48 7.14
CA LEU A 277 39.25 -5.66 7.64
C LEU A 277 40.16 -6.56 8.49
N GLU A 278 41.45 -6.61 8.16
CA GLU A 278 42.48 -7.36 8.91
C GLU A 278 42.84 -6.69 10.24
N GLU A 279 42.77 -5.35 10.33
CA GLU A 279 42.92 -4.59 11.57
C GLU A 279 41.82 -4.90 12.61
N LEU A 280 40.69 -5.47 12.20
CA LEU A 280 39.61 -5.83 13.11
C LEU A 280 40.00 -7.06 13.95
N SER A 281 39.98 -6.90 15.27
CA SER A 281 40.21 -8.00 16.21
C SER A 281 38.97 -8.89 16.31
N TRP A 282 38.97 -9.97 15.54
CA TRP A 282 37.85 -10.92 15.49
C TRP A 282 37.89 -11.93 16.64
N THR A 283 36.77 -12.06 17.33
CA THR A 283 36.51 -13.14 18.29
C THR A 283 35.27 -13.93 17.89
N ALA A 284 35.17 -15.17 18.33
CA ALA A 284 33.90 -15.88 18.30
C ALA A 284 32.87 -15.11 19.15
N TYR A 285 31.62 -15.09 18.73
CA TYR A 285 30.56 -14.56 19.59
C TYR A 285 30.25 -15.60 20.67
N GLU A 286 30.42 -15.24 21.94
CA GLU A 286 30.22 -16.16 23.06
C GLU A 286 28.82 -16.79 23.02
N GLY A 287 28.77 -18.12 23.10
CA GLY A 287 27.53 -18.88 23.11
C GLY A 287 26.91 -19.17 21.74
N GLN A 288 27.55 -18.79 20.62
CA GLN A 288 27.08 -19.18 19.29
C GLN A 288 28.18 -19.55 18.30
N ALA A 289 28.08 -20.76 17.77
CA ALA A 289 28.87 -21.21 16.63
C ALA A 289 28.45 -20.44 15.36
N GLY A 290 29.43 -20.03 14.55
CA GLY A 290 29.18 -19.42 13.23
C GLY A 290 29.06 -17.90 13.19
N ILE A 291 29.13 -17.21 14.34
CA ILE A 291 29.19 -15.74 14.38
C ILE A 291 30.57 -15.26 14.86
N ARG A 292 31.16 -14.34 14.10
CA ARG A 292 32.38 -13.63 14.46
C ARG A 292 32.05 -12.17 14.74
N ARG A 293 32.67 -11.60 15.77
CA ARG A 293 32.50 -10.19 16.16
C ARG A 293 33.85 -9.50 16.27
N ALA A 294 33.90 -8.25 15.84
CA ALA A 294 34.94 -7.31 16.19
C ALA A 294 34.31 -6.12 16.91
N ARG A 295 34.84 -5.77 18.09
CA ARG A 295 34.39 -4.58 18.83
C ARG A 295 34.98 -3.33 18.19
N VAL A 296 34.14 -2.34 17.90
CA VAL A 296 34.55 -1.10 17.23
C VAL A 296 33.91 0.07 17.97
N GLY A 297 34.67 0.72 18.85
CA GLY A 297 34.16 1.79 19.71
C GLY A 297 32.97 1.34 20.57
N ALA A 298 31.87 2.10 20.52
CA ALA A 298 30.64 1.79 21.25
C ALA A 298 29.78 0.70 20.59
N GLY A 299 30.00 0.42 19.30
CA GLY A 299 29.27 -0.59 18.54
C GLY A 299 30.13 -1.82 18.20
N GLY A 300 29.88 -2.39 17.03
CA GLY A 300 30.61 -3.57 16.58
C GLY A 300 30.37 -3.95 15.13
N VAL A 301 31.23 -4.84 14.65
CA VAL A 301 31.09 -5.50 13.35
C VAL A 301 30.83 -6.98 13.61
N LEU A 302 29.76 -7.52 13.05
CA LEU A 302 29.38 -8.92 13.16
C LEU A 302 29.35 -9.55 11.76
N VAL A 303 29.78 -10.80 11.67
CA VAL A 303 29.75 -11.62 10.46
C VAL A 303 29.09 -12.95 10.80
N GLY A 304 28.12 -13.38 10.00
CA GLY A 304 27.44 -14.67 10.14
C GLY A 304 26.46 -14.94 9.00
N GLU A 305 26.02 -16.19 8.87
CA GLU A 305 25.15 -16.61 7.75
C GLU A 305 23.67 -16.24 7.96
N ASP A 306 23.17 -16.33 9.20
CA ASP A 306 21.76 -16.07 9.51
C ASP A 306 21.52 -14.62 9.96
N LEU A 307 20.77 -13.87 9.15
CA LEU A 307 20.46 -12.47 9.41
C LEU A 307 19.62 -12.27 10.67
N THR A 308 18.66 -13.16 10.94
CA THR A 308 17.78 -13.05 12.11
C THR A 308 18.57 -13.13 13.41
N THR A 309 19.51 -14.07 13.44
CA THR A 309 20.45 -14.24 14.53
C THR A 309 21.38 -13.03 14.66
N LEU A 310 21.94 -12.50 13.57
CA LEU A 310 22.73 -11.26 13.62
C LEU A 310 21.93 -10.07 14.20
N LEU A 311 20.65 -9.95 13.83
CA LEU A 311 19.77 -8.88 14.30
C LEU A 311 19.44 -8.98 15.78
N SER A 312 19.18 -10.19 16.29
CA SER A 312 18.87 -10.39 17.72
C SER A 312 20.02 -9.96 18.63
N TYR A 313 21.28 -10.22 18.23
CA TYR A 313 22.46 -9.76 18.96
C TYR A 313 22.78 -8.28 18.81
N SER A 314 22.19 -7.62 17.80
CA SER A 314 22.38 -6.20 17.57
C SER A 314 21.44 -5.30 18.38
N GLY A 315 20.54 -5.88 19.20
CA GLY A 315 19.58 -5.14 20.02
C GLY A 315 18.52 -4.41 19.19
N VAL A 316 18.29 -4.84 17.95
CA VAL A 316 17.24 -4.31 17.08
C VAL A 316 15.90 -4.89 17.53
N PRO A 317 14.91 -4.06 17.90
CA PRO A 317 13.60 -4.55 18.29
C PRO A 317 12.87 -5.12 17.07
N ARG A 318 12.32 -6.33 17.25
CA ARG A 318 11.43 -6.99 16.29
C ARG A 318 9.98 -6.64 16.59
N GLU A 319 9.19 -6.31 15.57
CA GLU A 319 7.74 -6.09 15.71
C GLU A 319 6.99 -7.42 15.60
N ALA A 320 6.73 -8.06 16.76
CA ALA A 320 5.99 -9.32 16.85
C ALA A 320 4.56 -9.24 16.28
N LEU A 321 4.00 -8.02 16.15
CA LEU A 321 2.75 -7.78 15.44
C LEU A 321 2.73 -8.40 14.03
N ARG A 322 3.89 -8.56 13.39
CA ARG A 322 3.98 -9.16 12.05
C ARG A 322 3.55 -10.62 12.01
N ASP A 323 3.70 -11.35 13.12
CA ASP A 323 3.30 -12.76 13.25
C ASP A 323 1.78 -12.96 13.14
N THR A 324 1.00 -11.90 13.40
CA THR A 324 -0.46 -11.90 13.22
C THR A 324 -0.90 -11.79 11.75
N GLY A 325 0.04 -11.57 10.83
CA GLY A 325 -0.23 -11.29 9.42
C GLY A 325 -0.50 -9.81 9.11
N LEU A 326 -0.69 -8.97 10.15
CA LEU A 326 -0.82 -7.53 9.97
C LEU A 326 0.46 -6.89 9.41
N GLU A 327 0.29 -5.83 8.64
CA GLU A 327 1.36 -5.00 8.10
C GLU A 327 1.39 -3.65 8.81
N PHE A 328 2.57 -3.02 8.82
CA PHE A 328 2.72 -1.73 9.47
C PHE A 328 3.69 -0.78 8.77
N ALA A 329 3.47 0.51 8.97
CA ALA A 329 4.50 1.54 8.87
C ALA A 329 4.55 2.31 10.20
N ARG A 330 5.75 2.69 10.64
CA ARG A 330 5.97 3.26 11.97
C ARG A 330 6.66 4.62 11.90
N ARG A 331 6.22 5.54 12.74
CA ARG A 331 6.81 6.87 12.91
C ARG A 331 6.97 7.21 14.39
N ARG A 332 7.93 8.08 14.67
CA ARG A 332 8.20 8.63 15.99
C ARG A 332 7.92 10.12 15.97
N ASP A 333 7.00 10.56 16.82
CA ASP A 333 6.57 11.95 16.96
C ASP A 333 6.82 12.41 18.39
N GLY A 334 8.02 12.98 18.62
CA GLY A 334 8.56 13.17 19.97
C GLY A 334 8.70 11.83 20.69
N ASP A 335 8.11 11.73 21.88
CA ASP A 335 8.06 10.50 22.68
C ASP A 335 6.87 9.58 22.32
N SER A 336 6.04 9.98 21.35
CA SER A 336 4.94 9.15 20.84
C SER A 336 5.41 8.27 19.69
N VAL A 337 4.80 7.10 19.55
CA VAL A 337 4.99 6.21 18.39
C VAL A 337 3.66 6.09 17.65
N ILE A 338 3.70 6.28 16.33
CA ILE A 338 2.54 6.17 15.45
C ILE A 338 2.72 4.94 14.57
N TYR A 339 1.73 4.07 14.57
CA TYR A 339 1.61 2.93 13.69
C TYR A 339 0.48 3.19 12.70
N TYR A 340 0.77 3.04 11.42
CA TYR A 340 -0.24 2.76 10.41
C TYR A 340 -0.33 1.24 10.28
N LEU A 341 -1.45 0.66 10.67
CA LEU A 341 -1.67 -0.80 10.67
C LEU A 341 -2.62 -1.15 9.54
N ALA A 342 -2.31 -2.21 8.79
CA ALA A 342 -3.16 -2.71 7.72
C ALA A 342 -3.33 -4.23 7.83
N ASN A 343 -4.58 -4.67 7.83
CA ASN A 343 -4.93 -6.07 7.71
C ASN A 343 -5.05 -6.41 6.22
N ARG A 344 -4.03 -7.07 5.67
CA ARG A 344 -4.01 -7.51 4.26
C ARG A 344 -4.46 -8.96 4.10
N THR A 345 -4.98 -9.58 5.16
CA THR A 345 -5.47 -10.95 5.16
C THR A 345 -6.97 -10.99 4.89
N GLU A 346 -7.49 -12.17 4.59
CA GLU A 346 -8.92 -12.44 4.41
C GLU A 346 -9.65 -12.64 5.75
N GLN A 347 -8.93 -12.60 6.88
CA GLN A 347 -9.47 -12.83 8.22
C GLN A 347 -9.45 -11.53 9.01
N SER A 348 -10.48 -11.31 9.82
CA SER A 348 -10.49 -10.17 10.75
C SER A 348 -9.54 -10.46 11.92
N PHE A 349 -8.78 -9.45 12.34
CA PHE A 349 -7.97 -9.52 13.55
C PHE A 349 -8.80 -9.02 14.74
N ASP A 350 -8.91 -9.83 15.78
CA ASP A 350 -9.67 -9.49 16.98
C ASP A 350 -8.97 -10.03 18.23
N ASP A 351 -7.85 -9.41 18.61
CA ASP A 351 -7.04 -9.84 19.76
C ASP A 351 -6.21 -8.68 20.36
N TRP A 352 -5.29 -9.00 21.26
CA TRP A 352 -4.24 -8.14 21.78
C TRP A 352 -3.07 -8.09 20.80
N LEU A 353 -2.68 -6.87 20.43
CA LEU A 353 -1.58 -6.63 19.51
C LEU A 353 -0.33 -6.15 20.27
N PRO A 354 0.77 -6.93 20.31
CA PRO A 354 2.01 -6.48 20.92
C PRO A 354 2.71 -5.45 20.04
N LEU A 355 3.12 -4.32 20.62
CA LEU A 355 3.89 -3.29 19.93
C LEU A 355 5.32 -3.23 20.47
N ALA A 356 6.33 -3.17 19.60
CA ALA A 356 7.73 -3.06 20.00
C ALA A 356 8.12 -1.62 20.41
N CYS A 357 7.32 -1.04 21.30
CA CYS A 357 7.56 0.27 21.90
C CYS A 357 7.06 0.29 23.36
N THR A 358 7.56 1.25 24.12
CA THR A 358 7.08 1.55 25.46
C THR A 358 6.02 2.64 25.40
N GLY A 359 5.08 2.61 26.33
CA GLY A 359 4.02 3.60 26.44
C GLY A 359 3.08 3.33 27.61
N GLU A 360 2.23 4.30 27.89
CA GLU A 360 1.26 4.27 28.99
C GLU A 360 -0.20 4.30 28.50
N ALA A 361 -0.44 4.66 27.24
CA ALA A 361 -1.75 4.67 26.61
C ALA A 361 -1.63 4.56 25.09
N ALA A 362 -2.72 4.16 24.41
CA ALA A 362 -2.81 4.18 22.95
C ALA A 362 -4.14 4.80 22.50
N ILE A 363 -4.10 5.60 21.43
CA ILE A 363 -5.28 6.12 20.73
C ILE A 363 -5.40 5.38 19.40
N LEU A 364 -6.59 4.87 19.10
CA LEU A 364 -6.94 4.35 17.78
C LEU A 364 -7.67 5.43 16.99
N PHE A 365 -7.40 5.49 15.69
CA PHE A 365 -8.06 6.37 14.74
C PHE A 365 -8.34 5.63 13.44
N ASP A 366 -9.61 5.54 13.08
CA ASP A 366 -10.08 5.02 11.79
C ASP A 366 -10.13 6.17 10.76
N PRO A 367 -9.21 6.22 9.79
CA PRO A 367 -9.19 7.29 8.79
C PRO A 367 -10.36 7.22 7.80
N LEU A 368 -11.01 6.06 7.66
CA LEU A 368 -12.15 5.88 6.77
C LEU A 368 -13.44 6.44 7.39
N HIS A 369 -13.72 6.09 8.65
CA HIS A 369 -14.97 6.44 9.34
C HIS A 369 -14.83 7.61 10.33
N GLU A 370 -13.65 8.19 10.48
CA GLU A 370 -13.40 9.33 11.38
C GLU A 370 -13.62 9.02 12.87
N ALA A 371 -13.63 7.74 13.23
CA ALA A 371 -13.73 7.31 14.61
C ALA A 371 -12.38 7.44 15.31
N ALA A 372 -12.37 7.93 16.54
CA ALA A 372 -11.18 8.04 17.39
C ALA A 372 -11.53 7.67 18.83
N GLY A 373 -10.57 7.08 19.56
CA GLY A 373 -10.78 6.74 20.97
C GLY A 373 -9.57 6.13 21.63
N LEU A 374 -9.57 6.13 22.97
CA LEU A 374 -8.56 5.47 23.78
C LEU A 374 -8.74 3.97 23.73
N ALA A 375 -7.75 3.25 23.22
CA ALA A 375 -7.78 1.80 23.20
C ALA A 375 -7.64 1.23 24.62
N THR A 376 -8.24 0.05 24.82
CA THR A 376 -7.88 -0.79 25.97
C THR A 376 -6.43 -1.25 25.78
N THR A 377 -5.60 -1.03 26.79
CA THR A 377 -4.19 -1.42 26.78
C THR A 377 -3.84 -2.26 28.01
N ARG A 378 -2.90 -3.18 27.85
CA ARG A 378 -2.26 -3.89 28.96
C ARG A 378 -0.74 -3.92 28.75
N LYS A 379 0.00 -4.37 29.77
CA LYS A 379 1.44 -4.63 29.63
C LYS A 379 1.67 -6.15 29.72
N ASP A 380 2.55 -6.66 28.87
CA ASP A 380 3.01 -8.04 28.98
C ASP A 380 4.00 -8.21 30.15
N ALA A 381 4.50 -9.43 30.37
CA ALA A 381 5.47 -9.73 31.44
C ALA A 381 6.80 -8.97 31.29
N ASP A 382 7.16 -8.57 30.07
CA ASP A 382 8.37 -7.80 29.75
C ASP A 382 8.12 -6.28 29.81
N GLY A 383 6.91 -5.85 30.19
CA GLY A 383 6.51 -4.45 30.26
C GLY A 383 6.21 -3.79 28.92
N ARG A 384 6.11 -4.55 27.82
CA ARG A 384 5.72 -4.03 26.50
C ARG A 384 4.23 -3.75 26.45
N LEU A 385 3.85 -2.71 25.71
CA LEU A 385 2.45 -2.33 25.56
C LEU A 385 1.75 -3.27 24.57
N GLU A 386 0.65 -3.88 25.00
CA GLU A 386 -0.30 -4.56 24.13
C GLU A 386 -1.55 -3.70 23.98
N VAL A 387 -2.01 -3.54 22.74
CA VAL A 387 -3.20 -2.76 22.40
C VAL A 387 -4.30 -3.72 21.97
N ARG A 388 -5.47 -3.64 22.61
CA ARG A 388 -6.64 -4.38 22.15
C ARG A 388 -7.09 -3.81 20.80
N LEU A 389 -7.14 -4.66 19.78
CA LEU A 389 -7.47 -4.24 18.42
C LEU A 389 -8.51 -5.15 17.77
N GLN A 390 -9.52 -4.51 17.18
CA GLN A 390 -10.45 -5.10 16.22
C GLN A 390 -10.19 -4.47 14.86
N LEU A 391 -9.65 -5.22 13.92
CA LEU A 391 -9.33 -4.75 12.57
C LEU A 391 -9.88 -5.73 11.53
N PRO A 392 -10.98 -5.39 10.85
CA PRO A 392 -11.56 -6.25 9.83
C PRO A 392 -10.58 -6.58 8.69
N ALA A 393 -10.85 -7.68 8.00
CA ALA A 393 -10.12 -8.05 6.79
C ALA A 393 -10.06 -6.88 5.79
N GLU A 394 -8.91 -6.71 5.14
CA GLU A 394 -8.66 -5.65 4.15
C GLU A 394 -8.81 -4.20 4.67
N GLN A 395 -8.87 -3.97 5.98
CA GLN A 395 -8.97 -2.63 6.58
C GLN A 395 -7.65 -2.12 7.15
N SER A 396 -7.60 -0.82 7.43
CA SER A 396 -6.46 -0.14 8.01
C SER A 396 -6.89 0.81 9.13
N ILE A 397 -6.00 1.02 10.09
CA ILE A 397 -6.22 1.88 11.25
C ILE A 397 -4.90 2.53 11.67
N ILE A 398 -4.98 3.67 12.34
CA ILE A 398 -3.83 4.33 12.94
C ILE A 398 -3.85 4.11 14.45
N ALA A 399 -2.74 3.67 15.03
CA ALA A 399 -2.54 3.59 16.47
C ALA A 399 -1.43 4.57 16.91
N ARG A 400 -1.74 5.48 17.82
CA ARG A 400 -0.76 6.39 18.44
C ARG A 400 -0.52 5.99 19.87
N VAL A 401 0.67 5.46 20.16
CA VAL A 401 1.15 5.15 21.50
C VAL A 401 1.72 6.40 22.14
N LEU A 402 1.33 6.64 23.40
CA LEU A 402 1.66 7.84 24.16
C LEU A 402 2.54 7.48 25.36
N PRO A 403 3.49 8.37 25.75
CA PRO A 403 4.40 8.13 26.87
C PRO A 403 3.73 8.30 28.24
N ARG A 404 2.50 8.84 28.27
CA ARG A 404 1.76 9.13 29.50
C ARG A 404 0.30 8.72 29.34
N ARG A 405 -0.34 8.42 30.46
CA ARG A 405 -1.80 8.23 30.51
C ARG A 405 -2.49 9.53 30.14
N VAL A 406 -3.61 9.41 29.44
CA VAL A 406 -4.45 10.54 29.04
C VAL A 406 -5.92 10.17 29.28
N ALA A 407 -6.76 11.18 29.52
CA ALA A 407 -8.21 11.02 29.59
C ALA A 407 -8.85 11.33 28.22
N GLY A 408 -9.96 10.68 27.92
CA GLY A 408 -10.68 10.82 26.65
C GLY A 408 -11.78 9.78 26.51
N ALA A 409 -12.54 9.86 25.42
CA ALA A 409 -13.52 8.84 25.09
C ALA A 409 -12.83 7.50 24.80
N ALA A 410 -13.35 6.42 25.35
CA ALA A 410 -12.87 5.07 25.07
C ALA A 410 -13.15 4.69 23.61
N TRP A 411 -12.27 3.89 23.02
CA TRP A 411 -12.53 3.22 21.76
C TRP A 411 -13.70 2.25 21.94
N VAL A 412 -14.62 2.26 20.97
CA VAL A 412 -15.79 1.38 21.02
C VAL A 412 -15.44 0.07 20.33
N TYR A 413 -15.36 -1.00 21.12
CA TYR A 413 -15.24 -2.36 20.62
C TYR A 413 -16.63 -2.92 20.38
N CYS A 414 -16.82 -3.62 19.27
CA CYS A 414 -18.12 -4.14 18.87
C CYS A 414 -18.04 -5.66 18.67
N ARG A 415 -19.05 -6.37 19.16
CA ARG A 415 -19.33 -7.75 18.76
C ARG A 415 -20.44 -7.70 17.72
N LEU A 416 -20.09 -8.04 16.47
CA LEU A 416 -21.07 -8.16 15.39
C LEU A 416 -21.87 -9.46 15.57
N GLY A 417 -23.18 -9.38 15.39
CA GLY A 417 -24.06 -10.54 15.24
C GLY A 417 -24.05 -11.10 13.82
N GLY A 418 -24.95 -12.04 13.55
CA GLY A 418 -25.14 -12.58 12.21
C GLY A 418 -25.81 -11.57 11.26
N PRO A 419 -25.45 -11.55 9.96
CA PRO A 419 -26.14 -10.72 8.98
C PRO A 419 -27.60 -11.17 8.81
N MET A 420 -28.52 -10.23 8.91
CA MET A 420 -29.95 -10.44 8.69
C MET A 420 -30.33 -9.84 7.33
N PRO A 421 -30.74 -10.66 6.34
CA PRO A 421 -31.15 -10.15 5.03
C PRO A 421 -32.25 -9.08 5.18
N LEU A 422 -32.08 -7.96 4.46
CA LEU A 422 -33.02 -6.85 4.53
C LEU A 422 -34.39 -7.31 4.01
N GLN A 423 -35.40 -7.28 4.88
CA GLN A 423 -36.77 -7.65 4.52
C GLN A 423 -37.46 -6.46 3.86
N THR A 424 -37.85 -6.62 2.60
CA THR A 424 -38.47 -5.56 1.79
C THR A 424 -39.48 -6.14 0.79
N ALA A 425 -40.46 -5.31 0.39
CA ALA A 425 -41.38 -5.58 -0.72
C ALA A 425 -40.72 -5.44 -2.11
N GLY A 426 -39.45 -5.06 -2.17
CA GLY A 426 -38.67 -4.92 -3.40
C GLY A 426 -37.96 -3.57 -3.52
N TRP A 427 -37.26 -3.40 -4.63
CA TRP A 427 -36.47 -2.23 -4.95
C TRP A 427 -37.05 -1.53 -6.17
N ARG A 428 -37.29 -0.23 -6.07
CA ARG A 428 -37.47 0.64 -7.23
C ARG A 428 -36.10 1.12 -7.69
N VAL A 429 -35.79 0.94 -8.97
CA VAL A 429 -34.50 1.34 -9.53
C VAL A 429 -34.71 2.37 -10.63
N GLN A 430 -33.97 3.47 -10.56
CA GLN A 430 -34.05 4.60 -11.49
C GLN A 430 -32.64 5.06 -11.88
N PHE A 431 -32.37 5.20 -13.18
CA PHE A 431 -31.08 5.74 -13.64
C PHE A 431 -31.11 7.26 -13.63
N THR A 432 -30.18 7.89 -12.92
CA THR A 432 -30.23 9.33 -12.63
C THR A 432 -29.27 10.15 -13.49
N THR A 433 -28.07 9.63 -13.74
CA THR A 433 -27.02 10.31 -14.52
C THR A 433 -26.20 9.28 -15.28
N GLY A 434 -25.69 9.62 -16.47
CA GLY A 434 -24.83 8.73 -17.24
C GLY A 434 -25.18 8.66 -18.72
N GLY A 435 -24.77 7.57 -19.37
CA GLY A 435 -25.12 7.31 -20.76
C GLY A 435 -24.65 5.92 -21.23
N PRO A 436 -24.89 5.56 -22.49
CA PRO A 436 -25.21 6.44 -23.62
C PRO A 436 -26.62 7.07 -23.60
N ALA A 437 -27.60 6.40 -22.98
CA ALA A 437 -28.90 6.95 -22.61
C ALA A 437 -29.26 6.45 -21.20
N LEU A 438 -30.24 7.07 -20.54
CA LEU A 438 -30.77 6.55 -19.28
C LEU A 438 -31.71 5.37 -19.59
N PRO A 439 -31.42 4.15 -19.10
CA PRO A 439 -32.36 3.04 -19.23
C PRO A 439 -33.66 3.32 -18.45
N PRO A 440 -34.77 2.63 -18.78
CA PRO A 440 -36.05 2.84 -18.11
C PRO A 440 -36.02 2.37 -16.65
N ASP A 441 -36.84 3.03 -15.83
CA ASP A 441 -37.09 2.62 -14.44
C ASP A 441 -37.70 1.22 -14.36
N TRP A 442 -37.39 0.48 -13.30
CA TRP A 442 -38.02 -0.81 -13.04
C TRP A 442 -38.12 -1.12 -11.55
N THR A 443 -38.87 -2.18 -11.22
CA THR A 443 -38.96 -2.73 -9.87
C THR A 443 -38.44 -4.17 -9.86
N THR A 444 -37.69 -4.55 -8.82
CA THR A 444 -37.17 -5.92 -8.68
C THR A 444 -37.22 -6.39 -7.23
N LEU A 445 -37.45 -7.69 -7.04
CA LEU A 445 -37.27 -8.36 -5.75
C LEU A 445 -35.83 -8.86 -5.55
N GLU A 446 -35.12 -9.12 -6.65
CA GLU A 446 -33.78 -9.70 -6.63
C GLU A 446 -32.77 -8.68 -7.17
N LEU A 447 -31.70 -8.46 -6.39
CA LEU A 447 -30.59 -7.59 -6.77
C LEU A 447 -29.60 -8.39 -7.61
N LYS A 448 -29.24 -7.84 -8.78
CA LYS A 448 -28.32 -8.46 -9.77
C LYS A 448 -27.56 -7.35 -10.49
N SER A 449 -26.51 -7.74 -11.21
CA SER A 449 -25.86 -6.81 -12.12
C SER A 449 -26.82 -6.35 -13.22
N TRP A 450 -26.81 -5.05 -13.56
CA TRP A 450 -27.56 -4.51 -14.71
C TRP A 450 -27.19 -5.19 -16.04
N THR A 451 -25.99 -5.74 -16.11
CA THR A 451 -25.46 -6.39 -17.31
C THR A 451 -25.87 -7.86 -17.43
N GLU A 452 -26.56 -8.42 -16.44
CA GLU A 452 -27.09 -9.79 -16.47
C GLU A 452 -28.47 -9.79 -17.15
N GLY A 453 -28.46 -9.60 -18.46
CA GLY A 453 -29.67 -9.55 -19.29
C GLY A 453 -29.35 -9.33 -20.76
N SER A 454 -30.38 -9.35 -21.61
CA SER A 454 -30.24 -9.08 -23.05
C SER A 454 -30.40 -7.59 -23.41
N ASP A 455 -30.85 -6.75 -22.47
CA ASP A 455 -31.07 -5.32 -22.71
C ASP A 455 -29.73 -4.59 -22.96
N ALA A 456 -29.58 -4.11 -24.19
CA ALA A 456 -28.40 -3.38 -24.61
C ALA A 456 -28.24 -2.05 -23.85
N ALA A 457 -29.33 -1.34 -23.54
CA ALA A 457 -29.28 -0.06 -22.86
C ALA A 457 -28.66 -0.22 -21.46
N MET A 458 -29.04 -1.26 -20.72
CA MET A 458 -28.48 -1.56 -19.41
C MET A 458 -27.02 -2.05 -19.50
N ARG A 459 -26.73 -2.94 -20.45
CA ARG A 459 -25.39 -3.51 -20.65
C ARG A 459 -24.35 -2.46 -21.01
N ASP A 460 -24.74 -1.48 -21.82
CA ASP A 460 -23.85 -0.46 -22.37
C ASP A 460 -23.81 0.81 -21.49
N PHE A 461 -24.58 0.85 -20.40
CA PHE A 461 -24.68 2.00 -19.50
C PHE A 461 -23.45 2.20 -18.60
N SER A 462 -23.07 3.45 -18.42
CA SER A 462 -22.18 3.88 -17.34
C SER A 462 -22.68 5.19 -16.71
N GLY A 463 -22.77 5.19 -15.39
CA GLY A 463 -23.33 6.29 -14.61
C GLY A 463 -23.87 5.83 -13.27
N THR A 464 -24.93 6.48 -12.79
CA THR A 464 -25.53 6.27 -11.47
C THR A 464 -26.96 5.77 -11.58
N ALA A 465 -27.32 4.77 -10.75
CA ALA A 465 -28.70 4.37 -10.52
C ALA A 465 -29.06 4.50 -9.04
N ARG A 466 -30.27 4.98 -8.77
CA ARG A 466 -30.89 5.09 -7.46
C ARG A 466 -31.76 3.87 -7.20
N TYR A 467 -31.51 3.21 -6.09
CA TYR A 467 -32.29 2.12 -5.54
C TYR A 467 -33.09 2.65 -4.34
N GLU A 468 -34.39 2.45 -4.33
CA GLU A 468 -35.26 2.86 -3.23
C GLU A 468 -36.06 1.68 -2.69
N THR A 469 -36.14 1.61 -1.37
CA THR A 469 -36.90 0.57 -0.69
C THR A 469 -37.39 1.01 0.68
N ALA A 470 -38.30 0.25 1.27
CA ALA A 470 -38.75 0.41 2.64
C ALA A 470 -38.56 -0.90 3.41
N PHE A 471 -38.22 -0.79 4.68
CA PHE A 471 -38.06 -1.93 5.58
C PHE A 471 -38.47 -1.57 6.99
N VAL A 472 -38.85 -2.57 7.79
CA VAL A 472 -39.14 -2.37 9.22
C VAL A 472 -37.87 -2.65 10.03
N ALA A 473 -37.54 -1.75 10.96
CA ALA A 473 -36.40 -1.94 11.86
C ALA A 473 -36.56 -3.26 12.65
N PRO A 474 -35.52 -4.12 12.72
CA PRO A 474 -35.65 -5.39 13.40
C PRO A 474 -35.92 -5.22 14.89
N ALA A 475 -36.76 -6.10 15.46
CA ALA A 475 -37.07 -6.10 16.90
C ALA A 475 -35.97 -6.75 17.77
N THR A 476 -34.93 -7.32 17.15
CA THR A 476 -33.81 -7.96 17.85
C THR A 476 -33.07 -6.91 18.72
N PRO A 477 -32.86 -7.17 20.02
CA PRO A 477 -32.07 -6.28 20.86
C PRO A 477 -30.65 -6.12 20.31
N ALA A 478 -30.21 -4.87 20.15
CA ALA A 478 -28.86 -4.52 19.72
C ALA A 478 -28.51 -3.12 20.24
N ASP A 479 -27.22 -2.86 20.47
CA ASP A 479 -26.75 -1.49 20.79
C ASP A 479 -26.67 -0.61 19.53
N GLY A 480 -26.66 -1.24 18.35
CA GLY A 480 -26.77 -0.56 17.07
C GLY A 480 -26.79 -1.51 15.89
N TRP A 481 -26.90 -0.93 14.70
CA TRP A 481 -27.09 -1.64 13.44
C TRP A 481 -26.14 -1.14 12.36
N MET A 482 -25.46 -2.08 11.72
CA MET A 482 -24.63 -1.85 10.54
C MET A 482 -25.39 -2.30 9.30
N LEU A 483 -25.49 -1.45 8.28
CA LEU A 483 -25.92 -1.84 6.94
C LEU A 483 -24.73 -2.44 6.20
N ASP A 484 -24.89 -3.64 5.66
CA ASP A 484 -23.96 -4.26 4.72
C ASP A 484 -24.63 -4.36 3.36
N LEU A 485 -24.05 -3.71 2.35
CA LEU A 485 -24.57 -3.73 0.98
C LEU A 485 -24.13 -4.97 0.20
N GLY A 486 -23.25 -5.81 0.76
CA GLY A 486 -22.67 -6.94 0.05
C GLY A 486 -21.81 -6.46 -1.12
N GLU A 487 -22.10 -6.96 -2.33
CA GLU A 487 -21.40 -6.57 -3.53
C GLU A 487 -22.01 -5.32 -4.18
N VAL A 488 -21.17 -4.30 -4.38
CA VAL A 488 -21.49 -3.03 -5.06
C VAL A 488 -20.48 -2.84 -6.20
N CYS A 489 -20.99 -2.54 -7.39
CA CYS A 489 -20.21 -2.26 -8.59
C CYS A 489 -20.47 -0.80 -9.03
N ASP A 490 -19.70 0.19 -8.57
CA ASP A 490 -18.46 0.07 -7.78
C ASP A 490 -18.37 1.00 -6.56
N SER A 491 -19.35 1.90 -6.39
CA SER A 491 -19.44 2.79 -5.23
C SER A 491 -20.89 3.19 -4.96
N ALA A 492 -21.23 3.49 -3.71
CA ALA A 492 -22.59 3.79 -3.31
C ALA A 492 -22.67 5.01 -2.38
N ARG A 493 -23.78 5.75 -2.45
CA ARG A 493 -24.18 6.75 -1.46
C ARG A 493 -25.46 6.32 -0.79
N VAL A 494 -25.50 6.37 0.54
CA VAL A 494 -26.59 5.83 1.35
C VAL A 494 -27.36 6.96 2.04
N TYR A 495 -28.68 6.90 1.94
CA TYR A 495 -29.60 7.75 2.68
C TYR A 495 -30.61 6.90 3.43
N LEU A 496 -30.92 7.30 4.66
CA LEU A 496 -31.95 6.68 5.49
C LEU A 496 -32.95 7.76 5.91
N ASN A 497 -34.23 7.52 5.65
CA ASN A 497 -35.31 8.46 5.99
C ASN A 497 -35.09 9.87 5.41
N GLY A 498 -34.52 9.95 4.20
CA GLY A 498 -34.19 11.20 3.51
C GLY A 498 -32.92 11.90 4.00
N GLN A 499 -32.26 11.39 5.05
CA GLN A 499 -31.01 11.93 5.56
C GLN A 499 -29.82 11.16 4.98
N ARG A 500 -28.79 11.89 4.53
CA ARG A 500 -27.56 11.28 4.02
C ARG A 500 -26.77 10.67 5.17
N VAL A 501 -26.50 9.36 5.08
CA VAL A 501 -25.71 8.61 6.06
C VAL A 501 -24.22 8.67 5.69
N GLY A 502 -23.88 8.43 4.43
CA GLY A 502 -22.50 8.50 3.96
C GLY A 502 -22.27 7.86 2.59
N ASP A 503 -21.00 7.87 2.16
CA ASP A 503 -20.57 7.28 0.88
C ASP A 503 -19.68 6.06 1.13
N LEU A 504 -20.00 4.96 0.46
CA LEU A 504 -19.28 3.70 0.46
C LEU A 504 -18.52 3.56 -0.87
N TRP A 505 -17.27 4.00 -0.86
CA TRP A 505 -16.43 4.09 -2.06
C TRP A 505 -15.36 2.99 -2.13
N CYS A 506 -15.24 2.17 -1.08
CA CYS A 506 -14.36 1.01 -1.07
C CYS A 506 -14.93 -0.14 -0.23
N LYS A 507 -14.39 -1.35 -0.44
CA LYS A 507 -14.74 -2.52 0.35
C LYS A 507 -14.22 -2.43 1.81
N PRO A 508 -14.95 -3.05 2.77
CA PRO A 508 -16.31 -3.56 2.64
C PRO A 508 -17.32 -2.41 2.56
N PHE A 509 -18.43 -2.60 1.83
CA PHE A 509 -19.48 -1.60 1.67
C PHE A 509 -20.44 -1.61 2.87
N ARG A 510 -19.94 -1.16 4.03
CA ARG A 510 -20.66 -1.18 5.32
C ARG A 510 -20.74 0.20 5.96
N ILE A 511 -21.90 0.56 6.51
CA ILE A 511 -22.11 1.83 7.22
C ILE A 511 -23.06 1.69 8.41
N GLU A 512 -22.78 2.39 9.50
CA GLU A 512 -23.65 2.40 10.67
C GLU A 512 -24.96 3.17 10.38
N LEU A 513 -26.10 2.56 10.70
CA LEU A 513 -27.42 3.19 10.55
C LEU A 513 -28.00 3.68 11.87
N SER A 514 -27.48 3.24 13.02
CA SER A 514 -28.04 3.50 14.35
C SER A 514 -28.42 4.97 14.59
N PRO A 515 -27.61 5.97 14.19
CA PRO A 515 -27.95 7.38 14.40
C PRO A 515 -29.22 7.87 13.67
N HIS A 516 -29.64 7.17 12.61
CA HIS A 516 -30.74 7.58 11.73
C HIS A 516 -31.90 6.55 11.67
N LEU A 517 -31.70 5.35 12.23
CA LEU A 517 -32.67 4.27 12.26
C LEU A 517 -33.80 4.57 13.25
N ARG A 518 -35.05 4.40 12.82
CA ARG A 518 -36.24 4.65 13.64
C ARG A 518 -37.00 3.35 13.91
N PRO A 519 -37.70 3.21 15.04
CA PRO A 519 -38.65 2.11 15.22
C PRO A 519 -39.71 2.11 14.11
N GLY A 520 -40.15 0.92 13.69
CA GLY A 520 -41.13 0.78 12.61
C GLY A 520 -40.51 0.91 11.22
N GLU A 521 -41.25 1.50 10.28
CA GLU A 521 -40.84 1.61 8.88
C GLU A 521 -39.74 2.66 8.67
N ASN A 522 -38.77 2.31 7.83
CA ASN A 522 -37.68 3.17 7.39
C ASN A 522 -37.55 3.13 5.86
N ARG A 523 -37.24 4.28 5.26
CA ARG A 523 -37.00 4.39 3.81
C ARG A 523 -35.50 4.43 3.53
N LEU A 524 -35.01 3.48 2.76
CA LEU A 524 -33.61 3.36 2.36
C LEU A 524 -33.45 3.77 0.90
N THR A 525 -32.53 4.68 0.64
CA THR A 525 -32.13 5.08 -0.72
C THR A 525 -30.63 4.82 -0.90
N ILE A 526 -30.25 4.15 -1.97
CA ILE A 526 -28.85 3.86 -2.31
C ILE A 526 -28.59 4.32 -3.75
N GLU A 527 -27.68 5.26 -3.93
CA GLU A 527 -27.24 5.71 -5.26
C GLU A 527 -25.92 5.01 -5.62
N VAL A 528 -25.94 4.12 -6.62
CA VAL A 528 -24.78 3.32 -7.03
C VAL A 528 -24.21 3.84 -8.34
N ALA A 529 -22.91 4.12 -8.37
CA ALA A 529 -22.16 4.49 -9.56
C ALA A 529 -21.23 3.34 -9.99
N ASN A 530 -21.34 2.92 -11.26
CA ASN A 530 -20.46 1.90 -11.86
C ASN A 530 -19.21 2.54 -12.50
N LEU A 531 -18.44 1.77 -13.28
CA LEU A 531 -17.29 2.27 -14.04
C LEU A 531 -17.65 2.58 -15.49
N LEU A 532 -16.83 3.40 -16.15
CA LEU A 532 -16.99 3.80 -17.56
C LEU A 532 -16.79 2.67 -18.58
N ALA A 533 -16.29 1.51 -18.16
CA ALA A 533 -15.88 0.43 -19.04
C ALA A 533 -16.97 -0.01 -20.03
N ASN A 534 -18.22 -0.10 -19.56
CA ASN A 534 -19.35 -0.57 -20.38
C ASN A 534 -19.68 0.43 -21.49
N ARG A 535 -19.76 1.73 -21.17
CA ARG A 535 -20.03 2.78 -22.15
C ARG A 535 -18.90 2.93 -23.16
N ILE A 536 -17.64 2.84 -22.73
CA ILE A 536 -16.48 2.90 -23.63
C ILE A 536 -16.48 1.71 -24.60
N ALA A 537 -16.74 0.49 -24.09
CA ALA A 537 -16.84 -0.69 -24.95
C ALA A 537 -17.98 -0.55 -25.98
N ALA A 538 -19.12 0.02 -25.58
CA ALA A 538 -20.23 0.29 -26.49
C ALA A 538 -19.88 1.33 -27.57
N MET A 539 -19.18 2.40 -27.18
CA MET A 539 -18.69 3.42 -28.11
C MET A 539 -17.71 2.84 -29.13
N ASP A 540 -16.83 1.93 -28.70
CA ASP A 540 -15.89 1.23 -29.60
C ASP A 540 -16.61 0.30 -30.57
N ARG A 541 -17.59 -0.48 -30.10
CA ARG A 541 -18.45 -1.31 -30.97
C ARG A 541 -19.21 -0.48 -32.01
N ALA A 542 -19.63 0.73 -31.64
CA ALA A 542 -20.34 1.65 -32.51
C ALA A 542 -19.41 2.50 -33.41
N GLY A 543 -18.08 2.32 -33.32
CA GLY A 543 -17.12 3.08 -34.13
C GLY A 543 -17.02 4.57 -33.79
N VAL A 544 -17.41 4.96 -32.56
CA VAL A 544 -17.37 6.37 -32.13
C VAL A 544 -15.91 6.83 -32.02
N ALA A 545 -15.55 7.89 -32.75
CA ALA A 545 -14.20 8.45 -32.75
C ALA A 545 -13.93 9.34 -31.52
N TRP A 546 -13.86 8.73 -30.33
CA TRP A 546 -13.61 9.44 -29.07
C TRP A 546 -12.11 9.60 -28.73
N ARG A 547 -11.24 8.74 -29.28
CA ARG A 547 -9.77 8.80 -29.12
C ARG A 547 -9.16 9.92 -29.97
N LYS A 548 -9.16 11.15 -29.46
CA LYS A 548 -8.61 12.33 -30.15
C LYS A 548 -7.13 12.62 -29.84
N PHE A 549 -6.45 11.70 -29.15
CA PHE A 549 -5.10 11.84 -28.62
C PHE A 549 -4.41 10.46 -28.62
N PHE A 550 -3.09 10.42 -28.33
CA PHE A 550 -2.36 9.16 -28.21
C PHE A 550 -2.95 8.30 -27.09
N PHE A 551 -3.42 7.10 -27.44
CA PHE A 551 -4.12 6.20 -26.51
C PHE A 551 -3.77 4.73 -26.79
N VAL A 552 -3.33 4.03 -25.76
CA VAL A 552 -2.89 2.63 -25.80
C VAL A 552 -3.45 1.86 -24.61
N ASN A 553 -3.53 0.55 -24.71
CA ASN A 553 -3.89 -0.32 -23.59
C ASN A 553 -2.72 -0.56 -22.64
N ILE A 554 -2.96 -1.29 -21.54
CA ILE A 554 -1.94 -1.56 -20.50
C ILE A 554 -0.69 -2.29 -21.03
N ASN A 555 -0.82 -2.94 -22.19
CA ASN A 555 0.27 -3.65 -22.86
C ASN A 555 0.95 -2.80 -23.95
N TYR A 556 0.72 -1.49 -23.97
CA TYR A 556 1.25 -0.54 -24.97
C TYR A 556 0.88 -0.90 -26.42
N ARG A 557 -0.27 -1.53 -26.62
CA ARG A 557 -0.86 -1.79 -27.95
C ARG A 557 -1.97 -0.78 -28.25
N PRO A 558 -2.36 -0.60 -29.52
CA PRO A 558 -3.54 0.19 -29.86
C PRO A 558 -4.74 -0.20 -28.98
N PHE A 559 -5.40 0.81 -28.40
CA PHE A 559 -6.51 0.57 -27.47
C PHE A 559 -7.80 0.27 -28.23
N ASP A 560 -8.41 -0.87 -27.92
CA ASP A 560 -9.73 -1.28 -28.39
C ASP A 560 -10.47 -2.01 -27.26
N ALA A 561 -11.65 -1.49 -26.92
CA ALA A 561 -12.54 -2.04 -25.90
C ALA A 561 -13.76 -2.77 -26.50
N ALA A 562 -13.88 -2.90 -27.83
CA ALA A 562 -15.05 -3.48 -28.48
C ALA A 562 -15.36 -4.91 -27.98
N ASP A 563 -14.32 -5.70 -27.76
CA ASP A 563 -14.37 -7.09 -27.28
C ASP A 563 -14.42 -7.23 -25.75
N TRP A 564 -14.49 -6.12 -25.00
CA TRP A 564 -14.59 -6.20 -23.55
C TRP A 564 -15.92 -6.84 -23.15
N PRO A 565 -15.90 -7.90 -22.29
CA PRO A 565 -17.13 -8.44 -21.75
C PRO A 565 -17.80 -7.39 -20.87
N PRO A 566 -19.15 -7.39 -20.78
CA PRO A 566 -19.87 -6.50 -19.88
C PRO A 566 -19.34 -6.62 -18.46
N ARG A 567 -18.96 -5.49 -17.87
CA ARG A 567 -18.52 -5.40 -16.48
C ARG A 567 -19.75 -5.38 -15.57
N PRO A 568 -19.76 -6.19 -14.49
CA PRO A 568 -20.81 -6.12 -13.49
C PRO A 568 -21.05 -4.69 -13.01
N SER A 569 -22.30 -4.31 -12.79
CA SER A 569 -22.70 -2.93 -12.48
C SER A 569 -23.94 -2.90 -11.60
N GLY A 570 -23.96 -2.00 -10.62
CA GLY A 570 -25.10 -1.79 -9.72
C GLY A 570 -24.94 -2.39 -8.33
N LEU A 571 -26.05 -2.46 -7.61
CA LEU A 571 -26.17 -3.11 -6.31
C LEU A 571 -26.49 -4.59 -6.53
N LEU A 572 -25.53 -5.47 -6.25
CA LEU A 572 -25.67 -6.92 -6.41
C LEU A 572 -26.11 -7.57 -5.10
N GLY A 573 -25.77 -6.98 -3.95
CA GLY A 573 -26.16 -7.51 -2.65
C GLY A 573 -25.34 -8.74 -2.23
N PRO A 574 -25.86 -9.56 -1.30
CA PRO A 574 -27.11 -9.33 -0.57
C PRO A 574 -27.01 -8.11 0.35
N VAL A 575 -28.11 -7.36 0.48
CA VAL A 575 -28.21 -6.27 1.46
C VAL A 575 -28.69 -6.84 2.79
N SER A 576 -27.98 -6.53 3.87
CA SER A 576 -28.30 -7.04 5.20
C SER A 576 -28.10 -6.00 6.30
N LEU A 577 -28.79 -6.21 7.41
CA LEU A 577 -28.57 -5.50 8.67
C LEU A 577 -27.81 -6.43 9.62
N ILE A 578 -26.73 -5.93 10.19
CA ILE A 578 -25.91 -6.66 11.17
C ILE A 578 -26.09 -5.96 12.52
N PRO A 579 -26.72 -6.60 13.51
CA PRO A 579 -26.78 -6.04 14.86
C PRO A 579 -25.38 -6.08 15.48
N TYR A 580 -25.06 -5.11 16.32
CA TYR A 580 -23.87 -5.19 17.14
C TYR A 580 -24.16 -4.81 18.58
N MET A 581 -23.38 -5.41 19.47
CA MET A 581 -23.32 -5.05 20.88
C MET A 581 -21.97 -4.39 21.15
N ARG A 582 -21.98 -3.30 21.91
CA ARG A 582 -20.76 -2.68 22.42
C ARG A 582 -20.18 -3.64 23.45
N ALA A 583 -18.95 -4.08 23.22
CA ALA A 583 -18.22 -4.89 24.16
C ALA A 583 -17.69 -4.00 25.28
N THR A 584 -17.86 -4.43 26.53
CA THR A 584 -17.16 -3.83 27.67
C THR A 584 -15.65 -4.03 27.47
N PRO A 585 -14.81 -3.01 27.74
CA PRO A 585 -13.36 -3.02 27.51
C PRO A 585 -12.60 -4.24 28.02
#